data_AF-A0A3Q1LU81-F1
#
_entry.id   AF-A0A3Q1LU81-F1
#
_cell.length_a   1.000
_cell.length_b   1.000
_cell.length_c   1.000
_cell.angle_alpha   90.00
_cell.angle_beta   90.00
_cell.angle_gamma   90.00
#
_symmetry.space_group_name_H-M   'P 1'
#
loop_
_entity.id
_entity.type
_entity.pdbx_description
1 polymer ?
#
loop_
_entity_poly.entity_id
_entity_poly.type
_entity_poly.pdbx_seq_one_letter_code
_entity_poly.pdbx_strand_id
1 'polypeptide(L)'
;MSPNTGFSLSLSRIPHCRALCSVSGQEDFSHQLYQRKLQAPLWPSSLGITDYCQYVTSCHPTSSERRKYSRDFLLRFRFCSMACRRPVGLVLLEGVTDTKPERPAGWAESVIEEDTSESEPDVPRTAGTIQHCLHLTSVYTHFLPQHGRPEVTTMPLGLGTTVDYIFFSAESCENGNRTDRRLYQDGTLKLLGRLSLLSEEILWAANGLPNPFCSSDHLCLLASFGMEIAAP
;
A
#
# COMPACT_ATOMS: atom_id res chain seq x y z
N MET A 1 14.59 5.07 30.10
CA MET A 1 15.60 4.73 29.08
C MET A 1 15.03 3.58 28.28
N SER A 2 14.34 3.89 27.18
CA SER A 2 13.68 2.91 26.33
C SER A 2 14.44 2.86 25.00
N PRO A 3 14.76 1.67 24.46
CA PRO A 3 15.57 1.56 23.26
C PRO A 3 14.71 1.66 21.99
N ASN A 4 15.29 2.30 20.98
CA ASN A 4 15.18 2.05 19.54
C ASN A 4 13.86 1.53 18.96
N THR A 5 13.17 2.39 18.20
CA THR A 5 12.38 2.02 17.03
C THR A 5 12.88 2.79 15.81
N GLY A 6 14.03 2.37 15.28
CA GLY A 6 14.39 2.69 13.91
C GLY A 6 13.48 1.89 12.99
N PHE A 7 12.52 2.55 12.35
CA PHE A 7 11.76 1.94 11.26
C PHE A 7 12.67 1.85 10.03
N SER A 8 13.42 0.76 9.94
CA SER A 8 13.86 0.23 8.66
C SER A 8 12.65 -0.51 8.08
N LEU A 9 12.14 -0.09 6.93
CA LEU A 9 11.23 -0.89 6.11
C LEU A 9 12.03 -2.03 5.44
N SER A 10 12.71 -2.83 6.25
CA SER A 10 13.04 -4.19 5.90
C SER A 10 11.85 -5.02 6.37
N LEU A 11 11.01 -5.48 5.44
CA LEU A 11 10.00 -6.52 5.72
C LEU A 11 10.71 -7.87 5.96
N SER A 12 11.74 -7.89 6.80
CA SER A 12 12.47 -9.10 7.17
C SER A 12 11.63 -9.91 8.14
N ARG A 13 11.15 -11.05 7.62
CA ARG A 13 10.32 -12.09 8.25
C ARG A 13 8.92 -11.63 8.63
N ILE A 14 7.94 -12.00 7.80
CA ILE A 14 6.56 -12.13 8.29
C ILE A 14 6.54 -13.45 9.08
N PRO A 15 6.48 -13.44 10.43
CA PRO A 15 6.23 -14.67 11.17
C PRO A 15 4.91 -15.25 10.71
N HIS A 16 4.81 -16.58 10.69
CA HIS A 16 3.78 -17.39 10.03
C HIS A 16 2.31 -17.13 10.46
N CYS A 17 2.03 -16.12 11.28
CA CYS A 17 0.69 -15.71 11.73
C CYS A 17 0.70 -14.23 12.19
N ARG A 18 0.42 -13.27 11.29
CA ARG A 18 0.00 -11.91 11.69
C ARG A 18 -1.44 -11.64 11.26
N ALA A 19 -2.18 -10.94 12.11
CA ALA A 19 -3.53 -10.46 11.82
C ALA A 19 -3.46 -9.42 10.69
N LEU A 20 -4.40 -9.47 9.76
CA LEU A 20 -4.46 -8.54 8.62
C LEU A 20 -4.43 -7.07 9.07
N CYS A 21 -5.13 -6.71 10.15
CA CYS A 21 -5.16 -5.35 10.67
C CYS A 21 -3.83 -4.88 11.28
N SER A 22 -2.95 -5.80 11.69
CA SER A 22 -1.64 -5.44 12.27
C SER A 22 -0.62 -4.96 11.23
N VAL A 23 -0.93 -5.06 9.93
CA VAL A 23 -0.04 -4.67 8.84
C VAL A 23 0.15 -3.15 8.79
N SER A 24 -0.92 -2.39 8.97
CA SER A 24 -0.85 -0.92 8.88
C SER A 24 -0.44 -0.24 10.19
N GLY A 25 -0.48 -0.95 11.31
CA GLY A 25 -0.28 -0.36 12.65
C GLY A 25 -1.36 0.63 13.09
N GLN A 26 -2.42 0.81 12.30
CA GLN A 26 -3.57 1.65 12.64
C GLN A 26 -4.45 0.97 13.69
N GLU A 27 -5.10 1.77 14.53
CA GLU A 27 -6.08 1.28 15.50
C GLU A 27 -7.29 0.69 14.76
N ASP A 28 -7.64 -0.55 15.12
CA ASP A 28 -8.77 -1.27 14.53
C ASP A 28 -10.00 -1.10 15.43
N PHE A 29 -10.87 -0.17 15.06
CA PHE A 29 -12.14 0.07 15.75
C PHE A 29 -13.26 -0.89 15.31
N SER A 30 -12.98 -1.88 14.46
CA SER A 30 -14.03 -2.71 13.86
C SER A 30 -14.68 -3.71 14.83
N HIS A 31 -14.22 -3.81 16.08
CA HIS A 31 -14.68 -4.78 17.09
C HIS A 31 -14.75 -6.24 16.57
N GLN A 32 -14.04 -6.57 15.48
CA GLN A 32 -14.11 -7.89 14.86
C GLN A 32 -13.35 -8.91 15.71
N LEU A 33 -14.09 -9.85 16.29
CA LEU A 33 -13.55 -10.95 17.11
C LEU A 33 -12.72 -11.98 16.31
N TYR A 34 -12.83 -11.96 14.97
CA TYR A 34 -12.17 -12.91 14.07
C TYR A 34 -11.21 -12.19 13.12
N GLN A 35 -9.96 -12.02 13.56
CA GLN A 35 -8.91 -11.50 12.69
C GLN A 35 -8.47 -12.57 11.67
N ARG A 36 -8.62 -12.27 10.38
CA ARG A 36 -8.04 -13.11 9.32
C ARG A 36 -6.52 -13.06 9.40
N LYS A 37 -5.89 -14.23 9.34
CA LYS A 37 -4.44 -14.36 9.25
C LYS A 37 -3.99 -14.09 7.80
N LEU A 38 -2.88 -13.38 7.65
CA LEU A 38 -2.19 -13.27 6.35
C LEU A 38 -1.80 -14.66 5.87
N GLN A 39 -2.28 -15.02 4.69
CA GLN A 39 -1.91 -16.27 4.02
C GLN A 39 -0.63 -16.06 3.23
N ALA A 40 0.18 -17.11 3.14
CA ALA A 40 1.30 -17.17 2.20
C ALA A 40 0.89 -18.07 1.01
N PRO A 41 1.06 -17.60 -0.23
CA PRO A 41 1.54 -16.26 -0.60
C PRO A 41 0.46 -15.17 -0.43
N LEU A 42 0.88 -13.91 -0.37
CA LEU A 42 -0.02 -12.78 -0.14
C LEU A 42 -0.93 -12.46 -1.32
N TRP A 43 -0.53 -12.84 -2.53
CA TRP A 43 -1.29 -12.66 -3.76
C TRP A 43 -1.20 -13.92 -4.65
N PRO A 44 -2.22 -14.18 -5.49
CA PRO A 44 -2.24 -15.33 -6.40
C PRO A 44 -1.19 -15.23 -7.52
N SER A 45 -0.85 -16.37 -8.16
CA SER A 45 0.11 -16.43 -9.28
C SER A 45 -0.37 -15.66 -10.52
N SER A 46 -1.68 -15.65 -10.73
CA SER A 46 -2.33 -14.85 -11.78
C SER A 46 -2.08 -13.34 -11.70
N LEU A 47 -1.60 -12.81 -10.56
CA LEU A 47 -1.21 -11.39 -10.46
C LEU A 47 0.09 -11.10 -11.24
N GLY A 48 0.93 -12.11 -11.50
CA GLY A 48 2.18 -11.93 -12.25
C GLY A 48 3.25 -11.10 -11.51
N ILE A 49 3.18 -11.03 -10.17
CA ILE A 49 4.15 -10.34 -9.32
C ILE A 49 4.86 -11.36 -8.42
N THR A 50 6.19 -11.31 -8.40
CA THR A 50 7.04 -12.15 -7.54
C THR A 50 7.10 -11.63 -6.11
N ASP A 51 7.54 -12.47 -5.16
CA ASP A 51 7.80 -12.04 -3.76
C ASP A 51 8.89 -10.95 -3.64
N TYR A 52 9.61 -10.65 -4.73
CA TYR A 52 10.58 -9.55 -4.83
C TYR A 52 9.94 -8.23 -5.33
N CYS A 53 8.60 -8.16 -5.38
CA CYS A 53 7.85 -7.02 -5.90
C CYS A 53 8.22 -6.67 -7.35
N GLN A 54 8.56 -7.69 -8.15
CA GLN A 54 8.88 -7.54 -9.57
C GLN A 54 7.88 -8.29 -10.44
N TYR A 55 7.60 -7.78 -11.63
CA TYR A 55 6.82 -8.52 -12.62
C TYR A 55 7.56 -9.80 -13.03
N VAL A 56 6.81 -10.88 -13.23
CA VAL A 56 7.33 -12.13 -13.76
C VAL A 56 7.72 -11.90 -15.22
N THR A 57 8.98 -12.15 -15.58
CA THR A 57 9.52 -11.96 -16.94
C THR A 57 9.05 -13.02 -17.96
N SER A 58 8.24 -13.99 -17.55
CA SER A 58 7.70 -15.04 -18.42
C SER A 58 6.43 -14.62 -19.16
N CYS A 59 6.44 -13.43 -19.75
CA CYS A 59 5.59 -13.16 -20.90
C CYS A 59 6.52 -12.61 -21.97
N HIS A 60 7.15 -13.50 -22.76
CA HIS A 60 7.33 -13.10 -24.15
C HIS A 60 5.90 -12.95 -24.66
N PRO A 61 5.44 -11.75 -25.03
CA PRO A 61 4.24 -11.66 -25.81
C PRO A 61 4.58 -12.38 -27.11
N THR A 62 4.21 -13.64 -27.23
CA THR A 62 3.96 -14.20 -28.55
C THR A 62 3.01 -13.19 -29.19
N SER A 63 3.21 -12.81 -30.45
CA SER A 63 2.38 -11.76 -31.08
C SER A 63 0.85 -11.96 -30.96
N SER A 64 0.42 -13.15 -30.52
CA SER A 64 -0.92 -13.57 -30.10
C SER A 64 -1.42 -12.99 -28.75
N GLU A 65 -0.56 -12.49 -27.86
CA GLU A 65 -0.91 -12.07 -26.48
C GLU A 65 -1.36 -10.61 -26.36
N ARG A 66 -1.39 -9.84 -27.45
CA ARG A 66 -2.05 -8.54 -27.47
C ARG A 66 -3.57 -8.78 -27.43
N ARG A 67 -4.08 -9.24 -26.28
CA ARG A 67 -5.49 -9.52 -26.04
C ARG A 67 -6.25 -8.23 -26.35
N LYS A 68 -6.90 -8.20 -27.53
CA LYS A 68 -7.78 -7.09 -27.91
C LYS A 68 -9.00 -7.22 -27.03
N TYR A 69 -9.03 -6.46 -25.95
CA TYR A 69 -10.18 -6.36 -25.07
C TYR A 69 -11.31 -5.64 -25.80
N SER A 70 -12.13 -6.40 -26.54
CA SER A 70 -13.35 -5.84 -27.13
C SER A 70 -14.30 -5.41 -26.02
N ARG A 71 -15.16 -4.43 -26.31
CA ARG A 71 -16.24 -4.04 -25.40
C ARG A 71 -17.04 -5.27 -24.93
N ASP A 72 -17.40 -6.14 -25.86
CA ASP A 72 -18.18 -7.35 -25.55
C ASP A 72 -17.42 -8.35 -24.67
N PHE A 73 -16.09 -8.44 -24.82
CA PHE A 73 -15.25 -9.25 -23.94
C PHE A 73 -15.20 -8.69 -22.51
N LEU A 74 -14.98 -7.37 -22.35
CA LEU A 74 -14.96 -6.73 -21.03
C LEU A 74 -16.33 -6.78 -20.32
N LEU A 75 -17.42 -6.72 -21.09
CA LEU A 75 -18.78 -6.83 -20.55
C LEU A 75 -19.06 -8.20 -19.93
N ARG A 76 -18.34 -9.27 -20.31
CA ARG A 76 -18.46 -10.61 -19.68
C ARG A 76 -17.99 -10.65 -18.23
N PHE A 77 -17.07 -9.76 -17.84
CA PHE A 77 -16.57 -9.67 -16.45
C PHE A 77 -17.44 -8.81 -15.54
N ARG A 78 -18.46 -8.10 -16.08
CA ARG A 78 -19.21 -7.13 -15.28
C ARG A 78 -20.08 -7.76 -14.19
N PHE A 79 -20.50 -9.02 -14.33
CA PHE A 79 -21.44 -9.62 -13.38
C PHE A 79 -21.22 -11.13 -13.19
N CYS A 80 -20.54 -11.55 -12.12
CA CYS A 80 -20.65 -12.95 -11.70
C CYS A 80 -22.12 -13.24 -11.30
N SER A 81 -22.61 -14.47 -11.48
CA SER A 81 -23.98 -14.86 -11.08
C SER A 81 -24.27 -14.52 -9.60
N MET A 82 -23.24 -14.55 -8.75
CA MET A 82 -23.30 -14.13 -7.35
C MET A 82 -23.47 -12.61 -7.18
N ALA A 83 -22.91 -11.78 -8.06
CA ALA A 83 -23.06 -10.32 -8.02
C ALA A 83 -24.47 -9.86 -8.45
N CYS A 84 -25.22 -10.70 -9.17
CA CYS A 84 -26.62 -10.45 -9.51
C CYS A 84 -27.60 -10.85 -8.40
N ARG A 85 -27.13 -11.48 -7.32
CA ARG A 85 -27.98 -11.88 -6.19
C ARG A 85 -28.01 -10.77 -5.15
N ARG A 86 -29.21 -10.37 -4.73
CA ARG A 86 -29.39 -9.45 -3.61
C ARG A 86 -28.78 -10.07 -2.34
N PRO A 87 -27.91 -9.36 -1.60
CA PRO A 87 -27.43 -9.80 -0.30
C PRO A 87 -28.60 -9.99 0.68
N VAL A 88 -28.56 -11.08 1.45
CA VAL A 88 -29.58 -11.38 2.46
C VAL A 88 -29.50 -10.31 3.55
N GLY A 89 -30.59 -9.56 3.77
CA GLY A 89 -30.66 -8.48 4.77
C GLY A 89 -30.45 -7.06 4.26
N LEU A 90 -30.20 -6.84 2.95
CA LEU A 90 -30.16 -5.48 2.41
C LEU A 90 -31.57 -4.84 2.45
N VAL A 91 -31.72 -3.73 3.17
CA VAL A 91 -32.99 -2.98 3.29
C VAL A 91 -33.45 -2.51 1.91
N LEU A 92 -34.71 -2.74 1.56
CA LEU A 92 -35.30 -2.31 0.30
C LEU A 92 -35.68 -0.82 0.38
N LEU A 93 -35.00 0.00 -0.42
CA LEU A 93 -35.26 1.41 -0.60
C LEU A 93 -35.55 1.63 -2.08
N GLU A 94 -36.78 2.05 -2.38
CA GLU A 94 -37.24 2.30 -3.75
C GLU A 94 -36.38 3.39 -4.41
N GLY A 95 -35.94 3.13 -5.65
CA GLY A 95 -34.98 3.95 -6.40
C GLY A 95 -33.51 3.87 -5.95
N VAL A 96 -33.19 3.18 -4.85
CA VAL A 96 -31.82 3.12 -4.30
C VAL A 96 -31.27 1.70 -4.28
N THR A 97 -31.95 0.78 -3.60
CA THR A 97 -31.50 -0.63 -3.47
C THR A 97 -32.42 -1.60 -4.19
N ASP A 98 -33.47 -1.13 -4.84
CA ASP A 98 -34.44 -1.93 -5.60
C ASP A 98 -33.96 -2.31 -7.01
N THR A 99 -32.84 -1.75 -7.46
CA THR A 99 -32.24 -2.05 -8.76
C THR A 99 -31.90 -3.54 -8.88
N LYS A 100 -32.57 -4.22 -9.82
CA LYS A 100 -32.26 -5.58 -10.21
C LYS A 100 -31.32 -5.52 -11.42
N PRO A 101 -30.07 -5.99 -11.30
CA PRO A 101 -29.19 -6.07 -12.46
C PRO A 101 -29.77 -7.09 -13.45
N GLU A 102 -30.33 -6.60 -14.56
CA GLU A 102 -30.85 -7.45 -15.63
C GLU A 102 -29.71 -8.06 -16.43
N ARG A 103 -29.83 -9.36 -16.72
CA ARG A 103 -28.86 -10.08 -17.54
C ARG A 103 -29.07 -9.69 -19.02
N PRO A 104 -28.03 -9.27 -19.76
CA PRO A 104 -28.18 -9.01 -21.19
C PRO A 104 -28.63 -10.26 -21.96
N ALA A 105 -29.58 -10.11 -22.88
CA ALA A 105 -30.06 -11.21 -23.72
C ALA A 105 -28.93 -11.72 -24.64
N GLY A 106 -28.66 -13.04 -24.60
CA GLY A 106 -27.59 -13.69 -25.36
C GLY A 106 -26.40 -14.16 -24.53
N TRP A 107 -26.43 -13.98 -23.21
CA TRP A 107 -25.42 -14.58 -22.34
C TRP A 107 -25.73 -16.08 -22.16
N ALA A 108 -25.04 -16.93 -22.93
CA ALA A 108 -25.05 -18.36 -22.70
C ALA A 108 -24.58 -18.63 -21.25
N GLU A 109 -25.19 -19.63 -20.64
CA GLU A 109 -24.71 -20.24 -19.39
C GLU A 109 -23.41 -20.96 -19.74
N SER A 110 -22.35 -20.20 -20.00
CA SER A 110 -21.05 -20.75 -20.29
C SER A 110 -20.57 -21.36 -18.98
N VAL A 111 -20.80 -22.67 -18.86
CA VAL A 111 -19.90 -23.59 -18.20
C VAL A 111 -18.50 -23.11 -18.58
N ILE A 112 -17.81 -22.48 -17.63
CA ILE A 112 -16.38 -22.26 -17.74
C ILE A 112 -15.76 -23.63 -17.49
N GLU A 113 -15.86 -24.50 -18.49
CA GLU A 113 -14.87 -25.53 -18.74
C GLU A 113 -13.95 -24.94 -19.81
N GLU A 114 -13.29 -23.84 -19.46
CA GLU A 114 -12.03 -23.51 -20.12
C GLU A 114 -11.01 -24.38 -19.40
N ASP A 115 -10.77 -25.56 -19.97
CA ASP A 115 -9.64 -26.44 -19.67
C ASP A 115 -8.35 -25.74 -20.13
N THR A 116 -8.09 -24.57 -19.58
CA THR A 116 -6.80 -23.91 -19.64
C THR A 116 -5.95 -24.53 -18.56
N SER A 117 -5.39 -25.69 -18.88
CA SER A 117 -4.09 -26.09 -18.37
C SER A 117 -3.01 -25.13 -18.90
N GLU A 118 -3.18 -23.82 -18.70
CA GLU A 118 -2.02 -22.92 -18.71
C GLU A 118 -1.29 -23.30 -17.43
N SER A 119 -0.18 -24.03 -17.60
CA SER A 119 0.75 -24.32 -16.52
C SER A 119 1.12 -22.98 -15.89
N GLU A 120 0.50 -22.69 -14.74
CA GLU A 120 0.83 -21.54 -13.92
C GLU A 120 2.35 -21.46 -13.85
N PRO A 121 2.96 -20.33 -14.23
CA PRO A 121 4.40 -20.21 -14.16
C PRO A 121 4.79 -20.51 -12.70
N ASP A 122 5.51 -21.61 -12.53
CA ASP A 122 5.93 -22.10 -11.22
C ASP A 122 7.06 -21.19 -10.73
N VAL A 123 6.65 -19.99 -10.28
CA VAL A 123 7.57 -19.00 -9.74
C VAL A 123 7.96 -19.49 -8.35
N PRO A 124 9.23 -19.79 -8.08
CA PRO A 124 9.66 -20.21 -6.76
C PRO A 124 9.33 -19.10 -5.76
N ARG A 125 8.40 -19.41 -4.84
CA ARG A 125 7.94 -18.47 -3.82
C ARG A 125 8.69 -18.67 -2.53
N THR A 126 9.13 -17.57 -1.93
CA THR A 126 9.75 -17.60 -0.61
C THR A 126 8.65 -17.45 0.43
N ALA A 127 8.27 -18.56 1.08
CA ALA A 127 7.16 -18.57 2.02
C ALA A 127 7.31 -17.49 3.10
N GLY A 128 6.40 -16.51 3.11
CA GLY A 128 6.27 -15.51 4.17
C GLY A 128 7.32 -14.40 4.19
N THR A 129 8.02 -14.12 3.09
CA THR A 129 8.91 -12.94 3.00
C THR A 129 8.64 -12.18 1.72
N ILE A 130 8.38 -10.87 1.83
CA ILE A 130 8.36 -9.95 0.69
C ILE A 130 9.63 -9.12 0.72
N GLN A 131 10.24 -8.91 -0.44
CA GLN A 131 11.40 -8.04 -0.60
C GLN A 131 11.19 -7.10 -1.78
N HIS A 132 11.93 -6.01 -1.83
CA HIS A 132 12.02 -5.13 -2.99
C HIS A 132 13.47 -4.70 -3.19
N CYS A 133 13.83 -4.34 -4.42
CA CYS A 133 15.20 -3.89 -4.76
C CYS A 133 15.41 -2.37 -4.61
N LEU A 134 14.41 -1.63 -4.13
CA LEU A 134 14.52 -0.19 -3.92
C LEU A 134 15.22 0.12 -2.59
N HIS A 135 16.30 0.92 -2.63
CA HIS A 135 16.93 1.48 -1.44
C HIS A 135 16.28 2.82 -1.09
N LEU A 136 15.25 2.78 -0.24
CA LEU A 136 14.45 3.95 0.11
C LEU A 136 14.71 4.43 1.53
N THR A 137 14.72 5.74 1.73
CA THR A 137 14.65 6.37 3.04
C THR A 137 13.52 7.39 3.07
N SER A 138 12.93 7.61 4.25
CA SER A 138 11.86 8.61 4.44
C SER A 138 12.48 10.01 4.58
N VAL A 139 11.85 11.00 3.94
CA VAL A 139 12.20 12.42 4.16
C VAL A 139 11.97 12.82 5.62
N TYR A 140 10.93 12.29 6.24
CA TYR A 140 10.49 12.63 7.59
C TYR A 140 10.98 11.58 8.59
N THR A 141 11.35 12.04 9.78
CA THR A 141 11.87 11.16 10.85
C THR A 141 10.76 10.58 11.71
N HIS A 142 9.51 10.99 11.49
CA HIS A 142 8.31 10.60 12.25
C HIS A 142 8.28 11.10 13.70
N PHE A 143 9.35 11.76 14.14
CA PHE A 143 9.49 12.35 15.45
C PHE A 143 10.14 13.72 15.35
N LEU A 144 9.59 14.67 16.11
CA LEU A 144 10.10 16.02 16.24
C LEU A 144 11.43 16.03 17.02
N PRO A 145 12.46 16.74 16.54
CA PRO A 145 13.80 16.71 17.13
C PRO A 145 13.87 17.16 18.60
N GLN A 146 13.03 18.12 18.99
CA GLN A 146 13.14 18.82 20.28
C GLN A 146 12.57 18.03 21.46
N HIS A 147 11.63 17.11 21.21
CA HIS A 147 10.90 16.41 22.27
C HIS A 147 10.65 14.93 22.01
N GLY A 148 11.10 14.38 20.87
CA GLY A 148 10.83 12.99 20.50
C GLY A 148 9.34 12.69 20.32
N ARG A 149 8.53 13.73 20.11
CA ARG A 149 7.08 13.62 19.95
C ARG A 149 6.75 13.22 18.52
N PRO A 150 5.72 12.40 18.28
CA PRO A 150 5.36 11.98 16.94
C PRO A 150 4.98 13.19 16.09
N GLU A 151 5.51 13.23 14.87
CA GLU A 151 4.99 14.09 13.81
C GLU A 151 3.62 13.54 13.40
N VAL A 152 2.70 14.43 12.99
CA VAL A 152 1.35 14.06 12.53
C VAL A 152 1.19 14.52 11.09
N THR A 153 0.57 13.67 10.26
CA THR A 153 0.23 14.00 8.86
C THR A 153 -1.26 14.13 8.64
N THR A 154 -2.09 13.52 9.49
CA THR A 154 -3.56 13.62 9.42
C THR A 154 -4.16 13.54 10.81
N MET A 155 -5.34 14.13 11.00
CA MET A 155 -6.04 14.13 12.28
C MET A 155 -7.54 13.82 12.16
N PRO A 156 -7.91 12.66 11.60
CA PRO A 156 -9.31 12.28 11.49
C PRO A 156 -9.88 12.09 12.90
N LEU A 157 -11.07 12.64 13.13
CA LEU A 157 -11.81 12.49 14.40
C LEU A 157 -11.03 12.98 15.64
N GLY A 158 -10.04 13.86 15.46
CA GLY A 158 -9.23 14.40 16.55
C GLY A 158 -8.08 13.49 17.01
N LEU A 159 -7.73 12.44 16.26
CA LEU A 159 -6.60 11.57 16.57
C LEU A 159 -5.47 11.80 15.58
N GLY A 160 -4.34 12.31 16.06
CA GLY A 160 -3.17 12.59 15.22
C GLY A 160 -2.44 11.31 14.82
N THR A 161 -2.25 11.07 13.52
CA THR A 161 -1.48 9.94 13.02
C THR A 161 -0.60 10.30 11.82
N THR A 162 0.46 9.51 11.59
CA THR A 162 1.32 9.62 10.41
C THR A 162 1.02 8.48 9.46
N VAL A 163 0.43 8.83 8.32
CA VAL A 163 0.08 7.89 7.23
C VAL A 163 0.63 8.33 5.87
N ASP A 164 1.16 9.55 5.80
CA ASP A 164 1.70 10.14 4.57
C ASP A 164 3.23 10.13 4.60
N TYR A 165 3.84 9.76 3.48
CA TYR A 165 5.28 9.56 3.38
C TYR A 165 5.80 10.09 2.04
N ILE A 166 6.97 10.72 2.08
CA ILE A 166 7.80 10.92 0.90
C ILE A 166 9.03 10.04 1.08
N PHE A 167 9.15 9.02 0.25
CA PHE A 167 10.34 8.18 0.16
C PHE A 167 11.21 8.63 -1.00
N PHE A 168 12.53 8.60 -0.81
CA PHE A 168 13.49 8.88 -1.87
C PHE A 168 14.64 7.86 -1.84
N SER A 169 15.31 7.72 -2.98
CA SER A 169 16.44 6.82 -3.14
C SER A 169 17.65 7.30 -2.35
N ALA A 170 18.20 6.41 -1.52
CA ALA A 170 19.39 6.68 -0.70
C ALA A 170 20.35 5.49 -0.77
N GLU A 171 21.62 5.75 -0.47
CA GLU A 171 22.65 4.71 -0.47
C GLU A 171 22.82 4.13 0.94
N SER A 172 23.02 2.81 1.03
CA SER A 172 23.30 2.15 2.30
C SER A 172 24.73 2.44 2.74
N CYS A 173 24.92 2.87 3.99
CA CYS A 173 26.25 3.01 4.56
C CYS A 173 26.90 1.62 4.74
N GLU A 174 27.85 1.25 3.89
CA GLU A 174 28.69 0.07 4.15
C GLU A 174 29.63 0.34 5.33
N ASN A 175 29.28 -0.30 6.45
CA ASN A 175 30.10 -0.65 7.61
C ASN A 175 31.49 0.04 7.74
N GLY A 176 31.56 1.10 8.54
CA GLY A 176 32.82 1.69 8.97
C GLY A 176 32.62 2.75 10.04
N ASN A 177 32.73 2.35 11.31
CA ASN A 177 32.92 3.18 12.50
C ASN A 177 32.42 4.63 12.40
N ARG A 178 31.21 4.93 12.90
CA ARG A 178 30.94 6.24 13.51
C ARG A 178 29.64 6.30 14.30
N THR A 179 29.76 7.00 15.41
CA THR A 179 28.82 7.34 16.48
C THR A 179 27.57 8.11 16.04
N ASP A 180 27.23 8.13 14.75
CA ASP A 180 26.19 8.98 14.18
C ASP A 180 24.97 8.17 13.72
N ARG A 181 23.80 8.66 14.07
CA ARG A 181 22.53 7.92 14.16
C ARG A 181 21.83 7.71 12.81
N ARG A 182 22.56 7.80 11.69
CA ARG A 182 22.01 7.75 10.32
C ARG A 182 22.44 6.47 9.61
N LEU A 183 21.47 5.58 9.36
CA LEU A 183 21.66 4.29 8.70
C LEU A 183 21.83 4.40 7.16
N TYR A 184 21.52 5.56 6.58
CA TYR A 184 21.55 5.80 5.13
C TYR A 184 22.26 7.12 4.83
N GLN A 185 23.00 7.15 3.72
CA GLN A 185 23.67 8.33 3.18
C GLN A 185 22.92 8.83 1.93
N ASP A 186 23.01 10.13 1.69
CA ASP A 186 22.46 10.75 0.48
C ASP A 186 23.16 10.15 -0.75
N GLY A 187 22.40 9.52 -1.63
CA GLY A 187 22.90 8.98 -2.91
C GLY A 187 22.86 10.04 -4.01
N THR A 188 22.41 9.64 -5.21
CA THR A 188 22.18 10.57 -6.35
C THR A 188 21.23 11.72 -6.01
N LEU A 189 20.23 11.46 -5.14
CA LEU A 189 19.32 12.47 -4.60
C LEU A 189 19.73 12.83 -3.18
N LYS A 190 19.97 14.12 -2.94
CA LYS A 190 20.35 14.69 -1.64
C LYS A 190 19.20 15.52 -1.09
N LEU A 191 18.80 15.27 0.15
CA LEU A 191 17.74 16.03 0.81
C LEU A 191 18.27 17.39 1.27
N LEU A 192 17.85 18.47 0.59
CA LEU A 192 18.28 19.84 0.91
C LEU A 192 17.48 20.43 2.08
N GLY A 193 16.20 20.07 2.17
CA GLY A 193 15.32 20.56 3.21
C GLY A 193 13.92 19.97 3.13
N ARG A 194 13.15 20.17 4.20
CA ARG A 194 11.76 19.75 4.29
C ARG A 194 10.95 20.76 5.09
N LEU A 195 9.65 20.85 4.81
CA LEU A 195 8.73 21.58 5.67
C LEU A 195 8.46 20.73 6.92
N SER A 196 8.78 21.26 8.10
CA SER A 196 8.55 20.60 9.38
C SER A 196 7.06 20.32 9.62
N LEU A 197 6.73 19.12 10.07
CA LEU A 197 5.38 18.75 10.48
C LEU A 197 5.06 19.25 11.90
N LEU A 198 3.79 19.17 12.27
CA LEU A 198 3.27 19.58 13.57
C LEU A 198 3.06 18.36 14.48
N SER A 199 3.03 18.60 15.79
CA SER A 199 2.59 17.60 16.75
C SER A 199 1.07 17.62 16.91
N GLU A 200 0.53 16.53 17.45
CA GLU A 200 -0.89 16.41 17.77
C GLU A 200 -1.41 17.54 18.68
N GLU A 201 -0.64 17.94 19.71
CA GLU A 201 -1.06 19.03 20.63
C GLU A 201 -1.21 20.37 19.90
N ILE A 202 -0.33 20.66 18.94
CA ILE A 202 -0.40 21.91 18.17
C ILE A 202 -1.65 21.91 17.29
N LEU A 203 -1.96 20.76 16.67
CA LEU A 203 -3.18 20.61 15.87
C LEU A 203 -4.43 20.72 16.76
N TRP A 204 -4.45 20.10 17.94
CA TRP A 204 -5.54 20.27 18.91
C TRP A 204 -5.73 21.73 19.32
N ALA A 205 -4.64 22.47 19.56
CA ALA A 205 -4.70 23.90 19.87
C ALA A 205 -5.26 24.74 18.70
N ALA A 206 -5.20 24.23 17.47
CA ALA A 206 -5.77 24.82 16.26
C ALA A 206 -7.15 24.23 15.88
N ASN A 207 -7.85 23.57 16.82
CA ASN A 207 -9.15 22.93 16.62
C ASN A 207 -9.13 21.73 15.65
N GLY A 208 -8.00 21.02 15.57
CA GLY A 208 -7.83 19.82 14.75
C GLY A 208 -7.77 20.11 13.25
N LEU A 209 -8.09 19.10 12.44
CA LEU A 209 -8.22 19.22 10.98
C LEU A 209 -9.54 18.58 10.50
N PRO A 210 -10.16 19.09 9.43
CA PRO A 210 -9.86 20.37 8.78
C PRO A 210 -10.23 21.56 9.69
N ASN A 211 -9.65 22.73 9.44
CA ASN A 211 -9.90 23.95 10.20
C ASN A 211 -9.87 25.20 9.28
N PRO A 212 -10.13 26.42 9.76
CA PRO A 212 -10.15 27.61 8.91
C PRO A 212 -8.84 27.93 8.15
N PHE A 213 -7.70 27.39 8.58
CA PHE A 213 -6.40 27.56 7.94
C PHE A 213 -6.05 26.39 7.01
N CYS A 214 -6.60 25.20 7.27
CA CYS A 214 -6.32 23.98 6.53
C CYS A 214 -7.63 23.32 6.08
N SER A 215 -7.92 23.39 4.79
CA SER A 215 -9.14 22.82 4.19
C SER A 215 -9.12 21.30 4.03
N SER A 216 -7.98 20.66 4.29
CA SER A 216 -7.77 19.21 4.25
C SER A 216 -7.63 18.66 5.67
N ASP A 217 -8.03 17.42 5.87
CA ASP A 217 -7.73 16.64 7.09
C ASP A 217 -6.28 16.14 7.13
N HIS A 218 -5.57 16.22 6.00
CA HIS A 218 -4.13 15.94 5.87
C HIS A 218 -3.29 17.22 5.76
N LEU A 219 -2.11 17.22 6.38
CA LEU A 219 -1.05 18.22 6.21
C LEU A 219 -0.23 17.95 4.95
N CYS A 220 0.18 19.02 4.27
CA CYS A 220 1.02 18.91 3.09
C CYS A 220 2.47 18.55 3.49
N LEU A 221 2.97 17.45 2.94
CA LEU A 221 4.40 17.11 3.00
C LEU A 221 5.13 17.84 1.87
N LEU A 222 6.28 18.45 2.19
CA LEU A 222 7.09 19.19 1.23
C LEU A 222 8.57 18.92 1.47
N ALA A 223 9.27 18.57 0.41
CA ALA A 223 10.70 18.27 0.40
C ALA A 223 11.38 18.99 -0.76
N SER A 224 12.64 19.38 -0.56
CA SER A 224 13.52 19.93 -1.59
C SER A 224 14.71 19.00 -1.76
N PHE A 225 15.00 18.64 -3.00
CA PHE A 225 16.08 17.72 -3.34
C PHE A 225 17.07 18.35 -4.30
N GLY A 226 18.35 18.05 -4.10
CA GLY A 226 19.42 18.28 -5.06
C GLY A 226 19.73 16.96 -5.76
N MET A 227 19.93 16.99 -7.07
CA MET A 227 20.32 15.82 -7.83
C MET A 227 21.73 16.02 -8.38
N GLU A 228 22.63 15.09 -8.08
CA GLU A 228 23.96 15.08 -8.66
C GLU A 228 23.90 14.46 -10.06
N ILE A 229 24.12 15.28 -11.08
CA ILE A 229 24.16 14.81 -12.46
C ILE A 229 25.62 14.43 -12.74
N ALA A 230 25.92 13.13 -12.71
CA ALA A 230 27.19 12.66 -13.24
C ALA A 230 27.25 13.02 -14.73
N ALA A 231 28.27 13.77 -15.14
CA ALA A 231 28.54 14.00 -16.56
C ALA A 231 28.79 12.63 -17.24
N PRO A 232 28.29 12.42 -18.47
CA PRO A 232 28.42 11.15 -19.19
C PRO A 232 29.87 10.75 -19.46
#